data_AF-A0AAV3BC84-F1
#
_entry.id   AF-A0AAV3BC84-F1
#
_cell.length_a   1.000
_cell.length_b   1.000
_cell.length_c   1.000
_cell.angle_alpha   90.00
_cell.angle_beta   90.00
_cell.angle_gamma   90.00
#
_symmetry.space_group_name_H-M   'P 1'
#
loop_
_entity.id
_entity.type
_entity.pdbx_description
1 polymer ?
#
loop_
_entity_poly.entity_id
_entity_poly.type
_entity_poly.pdbx_seq_one_letter_code
_entity_poly.pdbx_strand_id
1 'polypeptide(L)' 'MCMAYYESRYTTNAMYDNGWSRDYGIFQINSYWWCNDGKTSGAVSACSISCKSKVAWNNYCKNKDVSSFVSGCAL' A
#
# COMPACT_ATOMS: atom_id res chain seq x y z
N MET A 1 5.37 11.53 3.25
CA MET A 1 4.95 11.59 4.67
C MET A 1 3.50 12.04 4.85
N CYS A 2 3.06 13.18 4.29
CA CYS A 2 1.68 13.68 4.47
C CYS A 2 0.59 12.69 4.01
N MET A 3 0.64 12.25 2.75
CA MET A 3 -0.35 11.31 2.20
C MET A 3 -0.45 10.02 3.03
N ALA A 4 0.68 9.34 3.29
CA ALA A 4 0.72 8.14 4.13
C ALA A 4 0.14 8.34 5.55
N TYR A 5 0.24 9.55 6.11
CA TYR A 5 -0.37 9.86 7.40
C TYR A 5 -1.88 9.97 7.30
N TYR A 6 -2.38 10.77 6.36
CA TYR A 6 -3.83 11.02 6.24
C TYR A 6 -4.60 9.82 5.70
N GLU A 7 -3.95 8.99 4.88
CA GLU A 7 -4.55 7.76 4.35
C GLU A 7 -4.61 6.63 5.39
N SER A 8 -3.53 6.40 6.15
CA SER A 8 -3.46 5.20 7.00
C SER A 8 -2.77 5.36 8.36
N ARG A 9 -2.35 6.59 8.71
CA ARG A 9 -1.52 6.86 9.89
C ARG A 9 -0.24 6.01 9.89
N TYR A 10 0.39 5.87 8.72
CA TYR A 10 1.59 5.05 8.51
C TYR A 10 1.40 3.54 8.72
N THR A 11 0.15 3.06 8.83
CA THR A 11 -0.14 1.65 9.05
C THR A 11 -0.01 0.87 7.73
N THR A 12 0.95 -0.05 7.65
CA THR A 12 1.28 -0.79 6.40
C THR A 12 0.33 -1.93 6.09
N ASN A 13 -0.40 -2.43 7.08
CA ASN A 13 -1.46 -3.44 6.94
C ASN A 13 -2.87 -2.84 7.07
N ALA A 14 -3.01 -1.52 6.91
CA ALA A 14 -4.31 -0.86 6.91
C ALA A 14 -5.20 -1.41 5.79
N MET A 15 -6.49 -1.51 6.09
CA MET A 15 -7.48 -1.93 5.13
C MET A 15 -8.81 -1.23 5.43
N TYR A 16 -9.42 -0.65 4.39
CA TYR A 16 -10.73 -0.04 4.47
C TYR A 16 -11.69 -0.72 3.49
N ASP A 17 -12.88 -1.10 3.97
CA ASP A 17 -13.89 -1.76 3.16
C ASP A 17 -14.92 -0.75 2.66
N ASN A 18 -14.93 -0.52 1.34
CA ASN A 18 -15.92 0.33 0.68
C ASN A 18 -17.16 -0.47 0.22
N GLY A 19 -17.28 -1.74 0.62
CA GLY A 19 -18.32 -2.67 0.20
C GLY A 19 -17.98 -3.35 -1.13
N TRP A 20 -18.03 -2.58 -2.22
CA TRP A 20 -17.79 -3.11 -3.58
C TRP A 20 -16.29 -3.25 -3.92
N SER A 21 -15.44 -2.42 -3.31
CA SER A 21 -13.97 -2.47 -3.41
C SER A 21 -13.33 -2.27 -2.04
N ARG A 22 -12.01 -2.43 -1.93
CA ARG A 22 -11.25 -2.28 -0.69
C ARG A 22 -9.96 -1.51 -0.94
N ASP A 23 -9.54 -0.73 0.03
CA ASP A 23 -8.30 0.05 -0.02
C ASP A 23 -7.25 -0.60 0.87
N TYR A 24 -6.02 -0.70 0.37
CA TYR A 24 -4.96 -1.49 1.00
C TYR A 24 -3.68 -0.72 1.29
N GLY A 25 -3.15 -0.98 2.48
CA GLY A 25 -1.82 -0.60 2.90
C GLY A 25 -1.65 0.88 3.19
N ILE A 26 -0.39 1.31 3.24
CA ILE A 26 0.00 2.64 3.71
C ILE A 26 -0.52 3.80 2.84
N PHE A 27 -0.82 3.51 1.58
CA PHE A 27 -1.32 4.49 0.61
C PHE A 27 -2.77 4.23 0.20
N GLN A 28 -3.48 3.35 0.91
CA GLN A 28 -4.89 3.02 0.65
C GLN A 28 -5.14 2.73 -0.85
N ILE A 29 -4.36 1.82 -1.43
CA ILE A 29 -4.45 1.46 -2.84
C ILE A 29 -5.72 0.65 -3.08
N ASN A 30 -6.60 1.17 -3.93
CA ASN A 30 -7.91 0.59 -4.22
C ASN A 30 -7.84 -0.69 -5.10
N SER A 31 -8.60 -1.72 -4.72
CA SER A 31 -8.64 -3.02 -5.39
C SER A 31 -9.47 -3.08 -6.68
N TYR A 32 -10.31 -2.09 -6.96
CA TYR A 32 -11.03 -2.07 -8.24
C TYR A 32 -10.08 -1.70 -9.38
N TRP A 33 -9.21 -0.72 -9.14
CA TRP A 33 -8.33 -0.17 -10.17
C TRP A 33 -6.93 -0.77 -10.17
N TRP A 34 -6.30 -0.92 -9.00
CA TRP A 34 -4.83 -0.99 -8.95
C TRP A 34 -4.29 -2.38 -8.64
N CYS A 35 -4.94 -3.13 -7.75
CA CYS A 35 -4.45 -4.42 -7.29
C CYS A 35 -5.55 -5.47 -7.20
N ASN A 36 -5.19 -6.75 -7.28
CA ASN A 36 -6.12 -7.85 -7.17
C ASN A 36 -6.19 -8.39 -5.73
N ASP A 37 -7.38 -8.38 -5.13
CA ASP A 37 -7.64 -8.94 -3.79
C ASP A 37 -8.41 -10.27 -3.81
N GLY A 38 -8.78 -10.76 -5.00
CA GLY A 38 -9.57 -11.97 -5.21
C GLY A 38 -11.03 -11.86 -4.77
N LYS A 39 -11.52 -10.65 -4.45
CA LYS A 39 -12.86 -10.41 -3.89
C LYS A 39 -13.63 -9.29 -4.60
N THR A 40 -12.94 -8.42 -5.34
CA THR A 40 -13.53 -7.27 -6.03
C THR A 40 -14.02 -7.69 -7.41
N SER A 41 -15.34 -7.67 -7.63
CA SER A 41 -15.93 -8.05 -8.91
C SER A 41 -15.64 -6.99 -9.99
N GLY A 42 -15.25 -7.43 -11.18
CA GLY A 42 -14.97 -6.55 -12.32
C GLY A 42 -13.71 -5.68 -12.20
N ALA A 43 -12.82 -6.00 -11.25
CA ALA A 43 -11.57 -5.26 -11.06
C ALA A 43 -10.60 -5.40 -12.25
N VAL A 44 -9.92 -4.30 -12.58
CA VAL A 44 -8.95 -4.25 -13.70
C VAL A 44 -7.54 -4.64 -13.23
N SER A 45 -7.17 -4.27 -11.99
CA SER A 45 -5.84 -4.52 -11.40
C SER A 45 -4.68 -4.02 -12.29
N ALA A 46 -4.63 -2.73 -12.60
CA ALA A 46 -3.65 -2.10 -13.49
C ALA A 46 -2.18 -2.37 -13.13
N CYS A 47 -1.85 -2.49 -11.84
CA CYS A 47 -0.47 -2.79 -11.42
C CYS A 47 -0.12 -4.28 -11.55
N SER A 48 -1.08 -5.15 -11.90
CA SER A 48 -0.88 -6.60 -12.04
C SER A 48 -0.24 -7.27 -10.82
N ILE A 49 -0.62 -6.82 -9.61
CA ILE A 49 -0.13 -7.35 -8.33
C ILE A 49 -1.28 -7.75 -7.42
N SER A 50 -0.99 -8.65 -6.47
CA SER A 50 -1.90 -8.87 -5.33
C SER A 50 -1.92 -7.64 -4.43
N CYS A 51 -3.09 -7.27 -3.89
CA CYS A 51 -3.20 -6.22 -2.85
C CYS A 51 -2.44 -6.56 -1.55
N LYS A 52 -2.07 -7.83 -1.35
CA LYS A 52 -1.22 -8.29 -0.23
C LYS A 52 0.26 -8.37 -0.61
N SER A 53 0.62 -7.99 -1.83
CA SER A 53 1.98 -8.08 -2.35
C SER A 53 2.94 -7.19 -1.57
N LYS A 54 4.11 -7.74 -1.22
CA LYS A 54 5.23 -7.01 -0.64
C LYS A 54 6.41 -6.89 -1.61
N VAL A 55 6.16 -6.99 -2.92
CA VAL A 55 7.21 -7.02 -3.96
C VAL A 55 8.15 -5.83 -3.84
N ALA A 56 7.62 -4.60 -3.78
CA ALA A 56 8.46 -3.40 -3.65
C ALA A 56 9.26 -3.40 -2.33
N TRP A 57 8.62 -3.73 -1.21
CA TRP A 57 9.31 -3.79 0.09
C TRP A 57 10.42 -4.85 0.10
N ASN A 58 10.16 -6.03 -0.43
CA ASN A 58 11.16 -7.11 -0.51
C ASN A 58 12.35 -6.73 -1.40
N ASN A 59 12.11 -6.07 -2.52
CA ASN A 59 13.15 -5.74 -3.50
C ASN A 59 13.99 -4.52 -3.08
N TYR A 60 13.37 -3.52 -2.44
CA TYR A 60 13.99 -2.21 -2.22
C TYR A 60 14.17 -1.81 -0.75
N CYS A 61 13.51 -2.48 0.20
CA CYS A 61 13.55 -2.07 1.62
C CYS A 61 14.06 -3.17 2.55
N LYS A 62 13.64 -4.42 2.35
CA LYS A 62 13.98 -5.55 3.22
C LYS A 62 15.49 -5.72 3.29
N ASN A 63 16.03 -5.74 4.52
CA ASN A 63 17.45 -5.94 4.80
C ASN A 63 18.39 -4.93 4.11
N LYS A 64 17.89 -3.73 3.78
CA LYS A 64 18.68 -2.62 3.22
C LYS A 64 18.71 -1.47 4.23
N ASP A 65 19.79 -0.71 4.23
CA ASP A 65 19.82 0.55 4.97
C ASP A 65 18.89 1.56 4.29
N VAL A 66 17.84 1.94 5.02
CA VAL A 66 16.82 2.89 4.58
C VAL A 66 16.83 4.18 5.42
N SER A 67 17.87 4.37 6.25
CA SER A 67 18.00 5.55 7.13
C SER A 67 18.02 6.86 6.34
N SER A 68 18.52 6.84 5.11
CA SER A 68 18.55 8.00 4.22
C SER A 68 17.18 8.59 3.92
N PHE A 69 16.10 7.79 3.92
CA PHE A 69 14.73 8.26 3.65
C PHE A 69 14.15 9.12 4.77
N VAL A 70 14.76 9.11 5.96
CA VAL A 70 14.35 9.90 7.13
C VAL A 70 15.48 10.75 7.70
N SER A 71 16.63 10.80 7.01
CA SER A 71 17.77 11.59 7.45
C SER A 71 17.41 13.07 7.53
N GLY A 72 17.69 13.70 8.68
CA GLY A 72 17.38 15.12 8.92
C GLY A 72 15.91 15.43 9.21
N CYS A 73 15.04 14.41 9.29
CA CYS A 73 13.68 14.61 9.80
C CYS A 73 13.71 14.77 11.33
N ALA A 74 13.06 15.80 11.86
CA ALA A 74 12.72 15.90 13.28
C ALA A 74 11.44 15.10 13.54
N LEU A 75 11.60 13.79 13.79
CA LEU A 75 10.49 12.86 14.03
C LEU A 75 9.96 12.94 15.46
#